data_AF-A0A2K3LXN4-F1
#
_entry.id   AF-A0A2K3LXN4-F1
#
_cell.length_a   1.000
_cell.length_b   1.000
_cell.length_c   1.000
_cell.angle_alpha   90.00
_cell.angle_beta   90.00
_cell.angle_gamma   90.00
#
_symmetry.space_group_name_H-M   'P 1'
#
loop_
_entity.id
_entity.type
_entity.pdbx_description
1 polymer ?
#
loop_
_entity_poly.entity_id
_entity_poly.type
_entity_poly.pdbx_seq_one_letter_code
_entity_poly.pdbx_strand_id
1 'polypeptide(L)' 'MVGIISLITGIAGPSGFGSASTADQVTEGIDASNLTIIIT' A
#
# COMPACT_ATOMS: atom_id res chain seq x y z
N MET A 1 10.69 -7.94 17.56
CA MET A 1 9.56 -8.84 17.87
C MET A 1 8.36 -8.35 17.09
N VAL A 2 7.80 -9.16 16.20
CA VAL A 2 6.60 -8.79 15.44
C VAL A 2 5.39 -8.94 16.37
N GLY A 3 4.67 -7.85 16.65
CA GLY A 3 3.51 -7.84 17.54
C GLY A 3 2.22 -8.29 16.83
N ILE A 4 1.19 -8.66 17.60
CA ILE A 4 -0.08 -9.20 17.06
C ILE A 4 -0.78 -8.23 16.08
N ILE A 5 -0.59 -6.91 16.28
CA ILE A 5 -1.12 -5.87 15.39
C ILE A 5 -0.56 -6.01 13.97
N SER A 6 0.72 -6.38 13.84
CA SER A 6 1.38 -6.53 12.54
C SER A 6 0.87 -7.74 11.74
N LEU A 7 0.24 -8.72 12.40
CA LEU A 7 -0.42 -9.83 11.70
C LEU A 7 -1.73 -9.40 11.04
N ILE A 8 -2.38 -8.36 11.59
CA ILE A 8 -3.66 -7.83 11.10
C ILE A 8 -3.40 -6.76 10.03
N THR A 9 -2.44 -5.86 10.27
CA THR A 9 -2.14 -4.73 9.38
C THR A 9 -1.05 -5.04 8.35
N GLY A 10 -0.44 -6.23 8.39
CA GLY A 10 0.77 -6.52 7.62
C GLY A 10 1.99 -5.71 8.07
N ILE A 11 3.10 -5.92 7.37
CA ILE A 11 4.34 -5.15 7.53
C ILE A 11 4.55 -4.34 6.25
N ALA A 12 4.70 -3.02 6.38
CA ALA A 12 5.06 -2.16 5.27
C ALA A 12 6.49 -2.49 4.80
N GLY A 13 6.64 -2.67 3.48
CA GLY A 13 7.94 -2.87 2.85
C GLY A 13 8.71 -1.56 2.68
N PRO A 14 9.87 -1.60 2.00
CA PRO A 14 10.69 -0.40 1.73
C PRO A 14 9.96 0.71 0.94
N SER A 15 8.87 0.38 0.24
CA SER A 15 7.99 1.34 -0.43
C SER A 15 7.08 2.12 0.52
N GLY A 16 7.00 1.74 1.79
CA GLY A 16 6.03 2.29 2.76
C GLY A 16 4.65 1.64 2.69
N PHE A 17 4.40 0.75 1.73
CA PHE A 17 3.16 0.00 1.57
C PHE A 17 3.35 -1.48 1.90
N GLY A 18 2.29 -2.14 2.34
CA GLY A 18 2.31 -3.55 2.76
C GLY A 18 1.12 -4.32 2.24
N SER A 19 1.02 -5.60 2.63
CA SER A 19 -0.03 -6.51 2.16
C SER A 19 -1.46 -6.08 2.54
N ALA A 20 -1.62 -5.20 3.52
CA ALA A 20 -2.92 -4.65 3.91
C ALA A 20 -3.20 -3.26 3.32
N SER A 21 -2.26 -2.68 2.56
CA SER A 21 -2.47 -1.40 1.90
C SER A 21 -3.51 -1.53 0.79
N THR A 22 -4.38 -0.54 0.70
CA THR A 22 -5.49 -0.51 -0.28
C THR A 22 -5.11 0.27 -1.53
N ALA A 23 -5.81 0.01 -2.64
CA ALA A 23 -5.61 0.73 -3.90
C ALA A 23 -5.72 2.26 -3.72
N ASP A 24 -6.66 2.72 -2.88
CA ASP A 24 -6.84 4.15 -2.60
C ASP A 24 -5.62 4.74 -1.87
N GLN A 25 -5.05 4.02 -0.90
CA GLN A 25 -3.85 4.47 -0.17
C GLN A 25 -2.61 4.53 -1.05
N VAL A 26 -2.43 3.59 -1.99
CA VAL A 26 -1.29 3.62 -2.92
C VAL A 26 -1.46 4.65 -4.05
N THR A 27 -2.69 5.12 -4.30
CA THR A 27 -2.98 6.08 -5.38
C THR A 27 -3.32 7.48 -4.89
N GLU A 28 -3.31 7.70 -3.58
CA GLU A 28 -3.62 8.99 -2.98
C GLU A 28 -2.67 10.08 -3.51
N GLY A 29 -3.25 11.15 -4.05
CA GLY A 29 -2.51 12.29 -4.59
C GLY A 29 -1.87 12.07 -5.97
N ILE A 30 -2.09 10.91 -6.61
CA ILE A 30 -1.64 10.68 -7.99
C ILE A 30 -2.66 11.28 -8.97
N ASP A 31 -2.21 12.20 -9.83
CA ASP A 31 -2.97 12.61 -11.02
C ASP A 31 -2.80 11.57 -12.13
N ALA A 32 -3.82 10.71 -12.27
CA ALA A 32 -3.83 9.62 -13.24
C ALA A 32 -4.47 9.99 -14.58
N SER A 33 -4.78 11.26 -14.85
CA SER A 33 -5.54 11.70 -16.03
C SER A 33 -4.97 11.24 -17.39
N ASN A 34 -3.66 10.97 -17.46
CA ASN A 34 -2.97 10.50 -18.68
C ASN A 34 -2.05 9.29 -18.41
N LEU A 35 -2.30 8.54 -17.35
CA LEU A 35 -1.48 7.40 -16.94
C LEU A 35 -2.30 6.11 -16.95
N THR A 36 -1.73 5.04 -17.49
CA THR A 36 -2.22 3.68 -17.24
C THR A 36 -1.28 3.02 -16.24
N ILE A 37 -1.83 2.68 -15.07
CA ILE A 37 -1.07 2.14 -13.95
C ILE A 37 -1.58 0.72 -13.66
N ILE A 38 -0.65 -0.20 -13.39
CA ILE A 38 -0.96 -1.54 -12.90
C ILE A 38 -0.56 -1.58 -11.43
N ILE A 39 -1.52 -1.94 -10.58
CA ILE A 39 -1.33 -2.08 -9.13
C ILE A 39 -1.40 -3.57 -8.81
N THR A 40 -0.43 -4.07 -8.05
CA THR A 40 -0.28 -5.50 -7.70
C THR A 40 -0.06 -5.67 -6.22
#